data_AF-A0A7X0L5K1-F1
#
_entry.id   AF-A0A7X0L5K1-F1
#
_cell.length_a   1.000
_cell.length_b   1.000
_cell.length_c   1.000
_cell.angle_alpha   90.00
_cell.angle_beta   90.00
_cell.angle_gamma   90.00
#
_symmetry.space_group_name_H-M   'P 1'
#
loop_
_entity.id
_entity.type
_entity.pdbx_description
1 polymer ?
#
loop_
_entity_poly.entity_id
_entity_poly.type
_entity_poly.pdbx_seq_one_letter_code
_entity_poly.pdbx_strand_id
1 'polypeptide(L)'
;MAKTPAQRIKKHGANAAVPQHHLPSVVNPTTQRSPEKAQSNAKLVVIAGIVASLFLFWYVHLLTLNQMTQLSGGMAMPDSLIGGFSTDYVQQLHGAMTDDARGQLSYIHKTAGTLFPLIFGFTWLLLIGTNVAGKALRWVLWAPPLLFAVVRLWGNVAVDAALGAAEPDAGQVALASTLTVLGWVLFLLSLVVGGAAVFMGRRRSKSA
;
A
#
# COMPACT_ATOMS: atom_id res chain seq x y z
N MET A 1 -0.41 -52.83 11.66
CA MET A 1 -0.84 -51.42 11.66
C MET A 1 -1.26 -51.01 13.07
N ALA A 2 -0.69 -49.95 13.63
CA ALA A 2 -1.03 -49.50 14.98
C ALA A 2 -2.37 -48.73 14.99
N LYS A 3 -3.26 -49.03 15.95
CA LYS A 3 -4.56 -48.35 16.11
C LYS A 3 -4.36 -46.86 16.33
N THR A 4 -5.16 -46.03 15.68
CA THR A 4 -5.10 -44.56 15.83
C THR A 4 -5.56 -44.14 17.23
N PRO A 5 -5.15 -42.96 17.74
CA PRO A 5 -5.55 -42.46 19.05
C PRO A 5 -7.07 -42.41 19.25
N ALA A 6 -7.81 -41.98 18.23
CA ALA A 6 -9.27 -41.94 18.25
C ALA A 6 -9.92 -43.32 18.43
N GLN A 7 -9.34 -44.37 17.81
CA GLN A 7 -9.82 -45.75 17.96
C GLN A 7 -9.53 -46.32 19.36
N ARG A 8 -8.46 -45.86 20.03
CA ARG A 8 -8.12 -46.30 21.40
C ARG A 8 -8.99 -45.61 22.45
N ILE A 9 -9.26 -44.32 22.27
CA ILE A 9 -10.16 -43.55 23.15
C ILE A 9 -11.59 -44.11 23.08
N LYS A 10 -12.08 -44.48 21.88
CA LYS A 10 -13.39 -45.13 21.71
C LYS A 10 -13.48 -46.48 22.42
N LYS A 11 -12.38 -47.23 22.55
CA LYS A 11 -12.35 -48.56 23.16
C LYS A 11 -12.10 -48.55 24.68
N HIS A 12 -11.27 -47.63 25.17
CA HIS A 12 -10.80 -47.62 26.57
C HIS A 12 -11.26 -46.41 27.38
N GLY A 13 -12.02 -45.50 26.78
CA GLY A 13 -12.58 -44.32 27.45
C GLY A 13 -11.50 -43.49 28.15
N ALA A 14 -11.79 -43.05 29.38
CA ALA A 14 -10.87 -42.27 30.20
C ALA A 14 -9.55 -43.00 30.56
N ASN A 15 -9.50 -44.33 30.42
CA ASN A 15 -8.32 -45.15 30.70
C ASN A 15 -7.45 -45.38 29.46
N ALA A 16 -7.72 -44.70 28.35
CA ALA A 16 -6.90 -44.80 27.15
C ALA A 16 -5.52 -44.16 27.40
N ALA A 17 -4.47 -44.99 27.45
CA ALA A 17 -3.09 -44.52 27.41
C ALA A 17 -2.81 -43.87 26.04
N VAL A 18 -2.98 -42.55 25.96
CA VAL A 18 -2.58 -41.75 24.79
C VAL A 18 -1.15 -41.28 25.06
N PRO A 19 -0.15 -41.68 24.25
CA PRO A 19 1.18 -41.09 24.35
C PRO A 19 1.05 -39.58 24.15
N GLN A 20 1.33 -38.80 25.20
CA GLN A 20 1.50 -37.36 25.06
C GLN A 20 2.77 -37.16 24.22
N HIS A 21 2.61 -36.97 22.92
CA HIS A 21 3.68 -36.36 22.14
C HIS A 21 3.82 -34.93 22.65
N HIS A 22 4.74 -34.74 23.60
CA HIS A 22 5.30 -33.45 23.90
C HIS A 22 5.95 -32.96 22.61
N LEU A 23 5.25 -32.10 21.88
CA LEU A 23 5.86 -31.34 20.81
C LEU A 23 7.09 -30.64 21.43
N PRO A 24 8.28 -30.74 20.83
CA PRO A 24 9.46 -30.11 21.39
C PRO A 24 9.19 -28.62 21.63
N SER A 25 9.65 -28.13 22.78
CA SER A 25 9.52 -26.73 23.19
C SER A 25 9.98 -25.81 22.06
N VAL A 26 9.22 -24.74 21.85
CA VAL A 26 9.47 -23.69 20.86
C VAL A 26 10.96 -23.33 20.81
N VAL A 27 11.53 -23.34 19.61
CA VAL A 27 12.98 -23.25 19.28
C VAL A 27 13.69 -21.98 19.77
N ASN A 28 13.02 -21.07 20.51
CA ASN A 28 13.64 -19.85 21.03
C ASN A 28 13.05 -19.35 22.38
N PRO A 29 13.50 -19.89 23.53
CA PRO A 29 12.99 -19.54 24.86
C PRO A 29 13.35 -18.11 25.31
N THR A 30 14.28 -17.42 24.64
CA THR A 30 14.71 -16.04 24.98
C THR A 30 13.74 -14.97 24.48
N THR A 31 12.78 -15.33 23.61
CA THR A 31 11.72 -14.42 23.17
C THR A 31 10.44 -14.62 23.97
N GLN A 32 10.48 -14.37 25.29
CA GLN A 32 9.24 -14.13 26.03
C GLN A 32 8.58 -12.84 25.48
N ARG A 33 7.66 -12.98 24.53
CA ARG A 33 6.82 -11.88 24.04
C ARG A 33 5.61 -11.79 24.95
N SER A 34 5.60 -10.84 25.87
CA SER A 34 4.33 -10.43 26.48
C SER A 34 3.42 -9.83 25.40
N PRO A 35 2.09 -9.97 25.52
CA PRO A 35 1.14 -9.35 24.59
C PRO A 35 1.38 -7.84 24.43
N GLU A 36 1.76 -7.17 25.52
CA GLU A 36 2.09 -5.73 25.55
C GLU A 36 3.32 -5.40 24.70
N LYS A 37 4.40 -6.19 24.82
CA LYS A 37 5.62 -6.01 24.03
C LYS A 37 5.37 -6.26 22.53
N ALA A 38 4.53 -7.25 22.21
CA ALA A 38 4.13 -7.51 20.83
C ALA A 38 3.32 -6.35 20.22
N GLN A 39 2.40 -5.75 20.99
CA GLN A 39 1.63 -4.58 20.57
C GLN A 39 2.51 -3.33 20.39
N SER A 40 3.46 -3.09 21.29
CA SER A 40 4.39 -1.96 21.21
C SER A 40 5.22 -2.00 19.92
N ASN A 41 5.77 -3.16 19.58
CA ASN A 41 6.54 -3.35 18.34
C ASN A 41 5.70 -3.09 17.08
N ALA A 42 4.45 -3.55 17.06
CA ALA A 42 3.55 -3.30 15.93
C ALA A 42 3.26 -1.80 15.75
N LYS A 43 3.05 -1.06 16.85
CA LYS A 43 2.85 0.41 16.80
C LYS A 43 4.09 1.13 16.25
N LEU A 44 5.29 0.74 16.66
CA LEU A 44 6.53 1.35 16.16
C LEU A 44 6.68 1.17 14.65
N VAL A 45 6.42 -0.03 14.12
CA VAL A 45 6.49 -0.30 12.68
C VAL A 45 5.44 0.52 11.92
N VAL A 46 4.21 0.60 12.42
CA VAL A 46 3.15 1.42 11.79
C VAL A 46 3.53 2.91 11.79
N ILE A 47 4.05 3.44 12.91
CA ILE A 47 4.47 4.84 13.00
C ILE A 47 5.61 5.12 12.01
N ALA A 48 6.65 4.27 11.98
CA ALA A 48 7.75 4.42 11.04
C ALA A 48 7.26 4.39 9.58
N GLY A 49 6.34 3.47 9.26
CA GLY A 49 5.69 3.39 7.95
C GLY A 49 4.92 4.65 7.58
N ILE A 50 4.11 5.19 8.51
CA ILE A 50 3.35 6.43 8.28
C ILE A 50 4.30 7.60 8.02
N VAL A 51 5.34 7.76 8.83
CA VAL A 51 6.33 8.84 8.67
C VAL A 51 7.04 8.71 7.32
N ALA A 52 7.47 7.50 6.94
CA ALA A 52 8.07 7.25 5.64
C ALA A 52 7.12 7.55 4.48
N SER A 53 5.84 7.15 4.57
CA SER A 53 4.82 7.47 3.57
C SER A 53 4.57 8.96 3.44
N LEU A 54 4.48 9.70 4.56
CA LEU A 54 4.30 11.15 4.55
C LEU A 54 5.50 11.85 3.92
N PHE A 55 6.72 11.43 4.29
CA PHE A 55 7.94 11.96 3.72
C PHE A 55 8.02 11.72 2.20
N LEU A 56 7.74 10.49 1.75
CA LEU A 56 7.74 10.16 0.33
C LEU A 56 6.62 10.87 -0.44
N PHE A 57 5.43 11.01 0.15
CA PHE A 57 4.34 11.78 -0.44
C PHE A 57 4.77 13.23 -0.66
N TRP A 58 5.30 13.88 0.38
CA TRP A 58 5.82 15.25 0.29
C TRP A 58 6.94 15.36 -0.73
N TYR A 59 7.93 14.46 -0.67
CA TYR A 59 9.06 14.44 -1.59
C TYR A 59 8.61 14.34 -3.04
N VAL A 60 7.69 13.42 -3.38
CA VAL A 60 7.22 13.26 -4.76
C VAL A 60 6.30 14.42 -5.15
N HIS A 61 5.20 14.62 -4.44
CA HIS A 61 4.08 15.44 -4.93
C HIS A 61 4.25 16.92 -4.65
N LEU A 62 4.97 17.30 -3.59
CA LEU A 62 5.09 18.70 -3.17
C LEU A 62 6.44 19.29 -3.53
N LEU A 63 7.50 18.48 -3.55
CA LEU A 63 8.84 18.94 -3.91
C LEU A 63 9.21 18.59 -5.35
N THR A 64 9.32 17.31 -5.67
CA THR A 64 9.94 16.85 -6.92
C THR A 64 9.09 17.19 -8.14
N LEU A 65 7.79 16.85 -8.13
CA LEU A 65 6.91 17.19 -9.26
C LEU A 65 6.71 18.70 -9.42
N ASN A 66 6.83 19.48 -8.33
CA ASN A 66 6.82 20.93 -8.41
C ASN A 66 8.10 21.46 -9.07
N GLN A 67 9.28 20.94 -8.70
CA GLN A 67 10.54 21.27 -9.36
C GLN A 67 10.52 20.95 -10.86
N MET A 68 9.88 19.84 -11.25
CA MET A 68 9.72 19.47 -12.66
C MET A 68 8.96 20.53 -13.49
N THR A 69 8.13 21.38 -12.86
CA THR A 69 7.45 22.47 -13.59
C THR A 69 8.43 23.48 -14.18
N GLN A 70 9.63 23.60 -13.61
CA GLN A 70 10.70 24.45 -14.15
C GLN A 70 11.25 23.91 -15.47
N LEU A 71 11.04 22.61 -15.76
CA LEU A 71 11.50 21.93 -16.97
C LEU A 71 10.40 21.79 -18.04
N SER A 72 9.21 22.34 -17.78
CA SER A 72 8.02 22.25 -18.65
C SER A 72 7.37 23.61 -18.90
N GLY A 73 8.10 24.71 -18.72
CA GLY A 73 7.55 26.06 -18.88
C GLY A 73 6.47 26.42 -17.87
N GLY A 74 6.50 25.82 -16.68
CA GLY A 74 5.53 26.04 -15.60
C GLY A 74 4.35 25.08 -15.57
N MET A 75 4.26 24.13 -16.51
CA MET A 75 3.15 23.18 -16.56
C MET A 75 3.31 22.05 -15.54
N ALA A 76 2.22 21.72 -14.87
CA ALA A 76 2.21 20.66 -13.86
C ALA A 76 2.49 19.28 -14.48
N MET A 77 3.22 18.43 -13.77
CA MET A 77 3.38 17.04 -14.18
C MET A 77 2.03 16.31 -14.09
N PRO A 78 1.73 15.34 -14.97
CA PRO A 78 0.41 14.70 -15.04
C PRO A 78 -0.05 14.11 -13.71
N ASP A 79 0.87 13.55 -12.92
CA ASP A 79 0.62 12.99 -11.59
C ASP A 79 0.05 13.98 -10.57
N SER A 80 0.29 15.28 -10.76
CA SER A 80 -0.24 16.34 -9.89
C SER A 80 -1.68 16.73 -10.25
N LEU A 81 -2.20 16.27 -11.39
CA LEU A 81 -3.52 16.66 -11.90
C LEU A 81 -4.61 15.76 -11.35
N ILE A 82 -5.18 16.15 -10.21
CA ILE A 82 -6.23 15.39 -9.50
C ILE A 82 -7.46 15.13 -10.39
N GLY A 83 -7.78 16.06 -11.28
CA GLY A 83 -8.90 15.96 -12.23
C GLY A 83 -8.59 15.24 -13.55
N GLY A 84 -7.36 14.74 -13.73
CA GLY A 84 -6.90 14.19 -14.99
C GLY A 84 -6.45 15.25 -15.99
N PHE A 85 -6.21 14.82 -17.22
CA PHE A 85 -5.66 15.61 -18.33
C PHE A 85 -6.13 15.09 -19.70
N SER A 86 -5.93 15.90 -20.74
CA SER A 86 -6.30 15.62 -22.14
C SER A 86 -5.09 15.32 -23.02
N THR A 87 -5.34 14.82 -24.24
CA THR A 87 -4.30 14.62 -25.26
C THR A 87 -3.59 15.93 -25.60
N ASP A 88 -4.34 17.03 -25.78
CA ASP A 88 -3.76 18.34 -26.06
C ASP A 88 -2.82 18.81 -24.94
N TYR A 89 -3.16 18.52 -23.68
CA TYR A 89 -2.29 18.82 -22.54
C TYR A 89 -0.98 18.04 -22.62
N VAL A 90 -1.05 16.74 -22.92
CA VAL A 90 0.14 15.88 -23.05
C VAL A 90 1.00 16.31 -24.24
N GLN A 91 0.40 16.71 -25.36
CA GLN A 91 1.13 17.21 -26.52
C GLN A 91 1.86 18.53 -26.22
N GLN A 92 1.19 19.47 -25.53
CA GLN A 92 1.82 20.71 -25.08
C GLN A 92 2.96 20.42 -24.10
N LEU A 93 2.75 19.49 -23.16
CA LEU A 93 3.74 19.09 -22.18
C LEU A 93 4.95 18.42 -22.80
N HIS A 94 4.73 17.53 -23.77
CA HIS A 94 5.80 16.96 -24.56
C HIS A 94 6.59 18.05 -25.30
N GLY A 95 5.92 19.02 -25.93
CA GLY A 95 6.59 20.12 -26.63
C GLY A 95 7.37 21.07 -25.72
N ALA A 96 6.96 21.20 -24.46
CA ALA A 96 7.63 22.06 -23.47
C ALA A 96 8.80 21.37 -22.75
N MET A 97 8.88 20.04 -22.79
CA MET A 97 9.91 19.25 -22.11
C MET A 97 10.96 18.73 -23.08
N THR A 98 12.23 18.77 -22.67
CA THR A 98 13.30 18.07 -23.37
C THR A 98 13.24 16.55 -23.12
N ASP A 99 13.98 15.77 -23.91
CA ASP A 99 14.12 14.33 -23.70
C ASP A 99 14.69 14.01 -22.31
N ASP A 100 15.67 14.79 -21.85
CA ASP A 100 16.26 14.64 -20.51
C ASP A 100 15.23 14.92 -19.41
N ALA A 101 14.39 15.95 -19.57
CA ALA A 101 13.33 16.26 -18.60
C ALA A 101 12.30 15.12 -18.52
N ARG A 102 11.92 14.55 -19.67
CA ARG A 102 11.04 13.37 -19.69
C ARG A 102 11.71 12.14 -19.07
N GLY A 103 13.01 11.96 -19.32
CA GLY A 103 13.83 10.93 -18.67
C GLY A 103 13.89 11.09 -17.15
N GLN A 104 14.01 12.32 -16.66
CA GLN A 104 13.98 12.63 -15.22
C GLN A 104 12.63 12.29 -14.60
N LEU A 105 11.51 12.60 -15.27
CA LEU A 105 10.18 12.19 -14.82
C LEU A 105 10.07 10.67 -14.71
N SER A 106 10.51 9.94 -15.75
CA SER A 106 10.51 8.47 -15.72
C SER A 106 11.41 7.89 -14.61
N TYR A 107 12.54 8.54 -14.31
CA TYR A 107 13.38 8.15 -13.18
C TYR A 107 12.65 8.32 -11.84
N ILE A 108 11.93 9.43 -11.65
CA ILE A 108 11.11 9.68 -10.46
C ILE A 108 10.03 8.60 -10.33
N HIS A 109 9.37 8.23 -11.42
CA HIS A 109 8.38 7.15 -11.47
C HIS A 109 8.94 5.78 -11.07
N LYS A 110 10.13 5.42 -11.57
CA LYS A 110 10.81 4.15 -11.25
C LYS A 110 11.33 4.09 -9.82
N THR A 111 11.58 5.24 -9.20
CA THR A 111 12.14 5.32 -7.84
C THR A 111 11.06 5.68 -6.82
N ALA A 112 10.95 6.95 -6.44
CA ALA A 112 10.07 7.40 -5.39
C ALA A 112 8.58 7.20 -5.74
N GLY A 113 8.22 7.32 -7.03
CA GLY A 113 6.89 7.01 -7.53
C GLY A 113 6.49 5.55 -7.37
N THR A 114 7.45 4.63 -7.25
CA THR A 114 7.23 3.20 -6.98
C THR A 114 7.29 2.89 -5.49
N LEU A 115 8.27 3.47 -4.77
CA LEU A 115 8.45 3.24 -3.34
C LEU A 115 7.28 3.77 -2.51
N PHE A 116 6.78 4.97 -2.84
CA PHE A 116 5.66 5.58 -2.11
C PHE A 116 4.42 4.69 -2.04
N PRO A 117 3.81 4.24 -3.16
CA PRO A 117 2.59 3.46 -3.10
C PRO A 117 2.77 2.11 -2.40
N LEU A 118 3.94 1.49 -2.52
CA LEU A 118 4.24 0.23 -1.85
C LEU A 118 4.36 0.41 -0.33
N ILE A 119 5.17 1.37 0.13
CA ILE A 119 5.36 1.64 1.56
C ILE A 119 4.04 2.08 2.19
N PHE A 120 3.29 2.97 1.51
CA PHE A 120 1.95 3.37 1.94
C PHE A 120 1.00 2.17 2.03
N GLY A 121 0.91 1.38 0.97
CA GLY A 121 0.04 0.21 0.90
C GLY A 121 0.32 -0.78 2.04
N PHE A 122 1.56 -1.22 2.22
CA PHE A 122 1.92 -2.14 3.30
C PHE A 122 1.69 -1.55 4.69
N THR A 123 1.99 -0.27 4.88
CA THR A 123 1.72 0.42 6.15
C THR A 123 0.23 0.43 6.48
N TRP A 124 -0.62 0.74 5.50
CA TRP A 124 -2.08 0.75 5.68
C TRP A 124 -2.64 -0.65 5.92
N LEU A 125 -2.12 -1.65 5.22
CA LEU A 125 -2.49 -3.04 5.47
C LEU A 125 -2.19 -3.46 6.91
N LEU A 126 -1.01 -3.11 7.42
CA LEU A 126 -0.61 -3.40 8.80
C LEU A 126 -1.44 -2.62 9.82
N LEU A 127 -1.68 -1.33 9.57
CA LEU A 127 -2.52 -0.47 10.40
C LEU A 127 -3.93 -1.05 10.53
N ILE A 128 -4.54 -1.44 9.40
CA ILE A 128 -5.88 -2.04 9.39
C ILE A 128 -5.84 -3.42 10.07
N GLY A 129 -4.84 -4.24 9.76
CA GLY A 129 -4.69 -5.59 10.31
C GLY A 129 -4.53 -5.63 11.82
N THR A 130 -3.88 -4.62 12.40
CA THR A 130 -3.67 -4.49 13.85
C THR A 130 -4.86 -3.89 14.59
N ASN A 131 -5.72 -3.11 13.91
CA ASN A 131 -6.84 -2.40 14.55
C ASN A 131 -8.22 -3.04 14.28
N VAL A 132 -8.36 -3.92 13.28
CA VAL A 132 -9.65 -4.51 12.88
C VAL A 132 -9.67 -6.01 13.17
N ALA A 133 -10.63 -6.48 13.97
CA ALA A 133 -10.73 -7.88 14.38
C ALA A 133 -11.41 -8.80 13.34
N GLY A 134 -12.49 -8.33 12.70
CA GLY A 134 -13.31 -9.13 11.80
C GLY A 134 -12.62 -9.42 10.46
N LYS A 135 -12.53 -10.71 10.08
CA LYS A 135 -11.84 -11.14 8.84
C LYS A 135 -12.46 -10.52 7.58
N ALA A 136 -13.78 -10.56 7.45
CA ALA A 136 -14.48 -10.02 6.26
C ALA A 136 -14.30 -8.50 6.14
N LEU A 137 -14.54 -7.77 7.23
CA LEU A 137 -14.35 -6.32 7.28
C LEU A 137 -12.89 -5.92 6.99
N ARG A 138 -11.92 -6.68 7.48
CA ARG A 138 -10.50 -6.43 7.20
C ARG A 138 -10.20 -6.52 5.70
N TRP A 139 -10.70 -7.53 5.01
CA TRP A 139 -10.54 -7.65 3.55
C TRP A 139 -11.17 -6.49 2.80
N VAL A 140 -12.36 -6.06 3.20
CA VAL A 140 -13.02 -4.88 2.61
C VAL A 140 -12.16 -3.61 2.80
N LEU A 141 -11.64 -3.38 4.00
CA LEU A 141 -10.82 -2.20 4.30
C LEU A 141 -9.42 -2.27 3.67
N TRP A 142 -8.91 -3.47 3.38
CA TRP A 142 -7.66 -3.67 2.65
C TRP A 142 -7.78 -3.40 1.14
N ALA A 143 -8.98 -3.47 0.57
CA ALA A 143 -9.15 -3.30 -0.87
C ALA A 143 -8.67 -1.92 -1.38
N PRO A 144 -9.02 -0.77 -0.75
CA PRO A 144 -8.53 0.53 -1.21
C PRO A 144 -7.01 0.69 -1.25
N PRO A 145 -6.23 0.39 -0.19
CA PRO A 145 -4.77 0.56 -0.24
C PRO A 145 -4.08 -0.45 -1.19
N LEU A 146 -4.65 -1.63 -1.40
CA LEU A 146 -4.15 -2.59 -2.39
C LEU A 146 -4.38 -2.09 -3.81
N LEU A 147 -5.61 -1.68 -4.13
CA LEU A 147 -5.95 -1.13 -5.43
C LEU A 147 -5.17 0.15 -5.71
N PHE A 148 -5.00 1.01 -4.70
CA PHE A 148 -4.17 2.21 -4.79
C PHE A 148 -2.75 1.89 -5.26
N ALA A 149 -2.11 0.90 -4.64
CA ALA A 149 -0.74 0.53 -5.00
C ALA A 149 -0.66 0.04 -6.45
N VAL A 150 -1.57 -0.85 -6.86
CA VAL A 150 -1.63 -1.35 -8.24
C VAL A 150 -1.88 -0.22 -9.23
N VAL A 151 -2.89 0.62 -8.98
CA VAL A 151 -3.26 1.75 -9.86
C VAL A 151 -2.12 2.74 -10.01
N ARG A 152 -1.38 3.07 -8.93
CA ARG A 152 -0.23 3.98 -9.02
C ARG A 152 0.95 3.38 -9.77
N LEU A 153 1.24 2.09 -9.59
CA LEU A 153 2.32 1.43 -10.33
C LEU A 153 2.03 1.40 -11.84
N TRP A 154 0.79 1.08 -12.23
CA TRP A 154 0.38 1.13 -13.64
C TRP A 154 0.25 2.56 -14.15
N GLY A 155 -0.22 3.49 -13.31
CA GLY A 155 -0.35 4.90 -13.63
C GLY A 155 0.98 5.54 -14.00
N ASN A 156 2.04 5.26 -13.24
CA ASN A 156 3.40 5.71 -13.55
C ASN A 156 3.84 5.26 -14.95
N VAL A 157 3.62 3.97 -15.28
CA VAL A 157 3.98 3.40 -16.60
C VAL A 157 3.11 4.01 -17.71
N ALA A 158 1.82 4.22 -17.46
CA ALA A 158 0.90 4.80 -18.43
C ALA A 158 1.23 6.26 -18.72
N VAL A 159 1.61 7.05 -17.71
CA VAL A 159 2.06 8.44 -17.88
C VAL A 159 3.36 8.49 -18.68
N ASP A 160 4.34 7.64 -18.34
CA ASP A 160 5.60 7.55 -19.08
C ASP A 160 5.37 7.18 -20.55
N ALA A 161 4.45 6.23 -20.82
CA ALA A 161 4.10 5.83 -22.19
C ALA A 161 3.43 6.98 -22.96
N ALA A 162 2.44 7.64 -22.35
CA ALA A 162 1.70 8.74 -22.97
C ALA A 162 2.61 9.95 -23.29
N LEU A 163 3.57 10.26 -22.42
CA LEU A 163 4.54 11.35 -22.62
C LEU A 163 5.75 10.95 -23.47
N GLY A 164 5.98 9.65 -23.69
CA GLY A 164 7.13 9.15 -24.45
C GLY A 164 7.03 9.41 -25.96
N ALA A 165 5.81 9.44 -26.51
CA ALA A 165 5.56 9.62 -27.93
C ALA A 165 5.41 11.09 -28.33
N ALA A 166 6.05 11.48 -29.44
CA ALA A 166 5.92 12.83 -30.03
C ALA A 166 4.48 13.14 -30.46
N GLU A 167 3.74 12.12 -30.89
CA GLU A 167 2.30 12.18 -31.13
C GLU A 167 1.61 11.27 -30.09
N PRO A 168 1.00 11.84 -29.04
CA PRO A 168 0.36 11.04 -28.00
C PRO A 168 -0.88 10.32 -28.51
N ASP A 169 -0.93 8.99 -28.34
CA ASP A 169 -2.12 8.21 -28.62
C ASP A 169 -3.24 8.56 -27.63
N ALA A 170 -4.43 8.88 -28.16
CA ALA A 170 -5.56 9.30 -27.34
C ALA A 170 -6.03 8.21 -26.34
N GLY A 171 -5.91 6.93 -26.72
CA GLY A 171 -6.24 5.81 -25.83
C GLY A 171 -5.28 5.69 -24.66
N GLN A 172 -3.97 5.80 -24.91
CA GLN A 172 -2.94 5.80 -23.88
C GLN A 172 -3.08 6.99 -22.93
N VAL A 173 -3.34 8.20 -23.46
CA VAL A 173 -3.57 9.40 -22.65
C VAL A 173 -4.82 9.23 -21.77
N ALA A 174 -5.93 8.73 -22.33
CA ALA A 174 -7.15 8.49 -21.58
C ALA A 174 -6.94 7.48 -20.44
N LEU A 175 -6.18 6.42 -20.68
CA LEU A 175 -5.82 5.44 -19.64
C LEU A 175 -4.97 6.09 -18.55
N ALA A 176 -3.92 6.83 -18.90
CA ALA A 176 -3.02 7.49 -17.95
C ALA A 176 -3.77 8.51 -17.08
N SER A 177 -4.63 9.32 -17.71
CA SER A 177 -5.51 10.29 -17.05
C SER A 177 -6.46 9.60 -16.08
N THR A 178 -7.13 8.54 -16.51
CA THR A 178 -8.04 7.75 -15.66
C THR A 178 -7.32 7.13 -14.46
N LEU A 179 -6.16 6.52 -14.65
CA LEU A 179 -5.37 5.93 -13.57
C LEU A 179 -4.87 7.00 -12.58
N THR A 180 -4.57 8.20 -13.06
CA THR A 180 -4.18 9.33 -12.20
C THR A 180 -5.32 9.73 -11.28
N VAL A 181 -6.52 9.94 -11.83
CA VAL A 181 -7.73 10.27 -11.05
C VAL A 181 -8.05 9.15 -10.05
N LEU A 182 -8.05 7.89 -10.50
CA LEU A 182 -8.29 6.73 -9.64
C LEU A 182 -7.25 6.64 -8.52
N GLY A 183 -5.99 6.95 -8.80
CA GLY A 183 -4.91 6.98 -7.82
C GLY A 183 -5.21 7.96 -6.68
N TRP A 184 -5.64 9.19 -6.99
CA TRP A 184 -6.05 10.17 -5.99
C TRP A 184 -7.28 9.75 -5.19
N VAL A 185 -8.31 9.23 -5.87
CA VAL A 185 -9.53 8.74 -5.21
C VAL A 185 -9.21 7.60 -4.24
N LEU A 186 -8.42 6.61 -4.68
CA LEU A 186 -8.04 5.47 -3.86
C LEU A 186 -7.10 5.86 -2.72
N PHE A 187 -6.23 6.85 -2.92
CA PHE A 187 -5.41 7.41 -1.85
C PHE A 187 -6.28 8.01 -0.75
N LEU A 188 -7.19 8.92 -1.10
CA LEU A 188 -8.10 9.55 -0.14
C LEU A 188 -8.99 8.51 0.57
N LEU A 189 -9.52 7.55 -0.19
CA LEU A 189 -10.30 6.45 0.38
C LEU A 189 -9.47 5.62 1.36
N SER A 190 -8.20 5.35 1.03
CA SER A 190 -7.27 4.64 1.93
C SER A 190 -7.07 5.40 3.24
N LEU A 191 -6.89 6.72 3.19
CA LEU A 191 -6.79 7.55 4.39
C LEU A 191 -8.05 7.43 5.27
N VAL A 192 -9.24 7.50 4.65
CA VAL A 192 -10.53 7.37 5.35
C VAL A 192 -10.66 6.01 6.03
N VAL A 193 -10.40 4.91 5.33
CA VAL A 193 -10.53 3.55 5.91
C VAL A 193 -9.47 3.28 6.97
N GLY A 194 -8.25 3.82 6.80
CA GLY A 194 -7.20 3.76 7.82
C GLY A 194 -7.59 4.51 9.08
N GLY A 195 -8.10 5.74 8.94
CA GLY A 195 -8.64 6.52 10.07
C GLY A 195 -9.75 5.77 10.80
N ALA A 196 -10.74 5.25 10.05
CA ALA A 196 -11.81 4.45 10.61
C ALA A 196 -11.29 3.21 11.38
N ALA A 197 -10.29 2.51 10.83
CA ALA A 197 -9.66 1.37 11.50
C ALA A 197 -9.06 1.75 12.86
N VAL A 198 -8.32 2.85 12.94
CA VAL A 198 -7.76 3.34 14.22
C VAL A 198 -8.87 3.66 15.24
N PHE A 199 -9.96 4.30 14.81
CA PHE A 199 -11.09 4.57 15.71
C PHE A 199 -11.76 3.29 16.22
N MET A 200 -11.92 2.27 15.38
CA MET A 200 -12.45 0.96 15.78
C MET A 200 -11.55 0.26 16.81
N GLY A 201 -10.22 0.28 16.59
CA GLY A 201 -9.25 -0.29 17.52
C GLY A 201 -9.30 0.38 18.91
N ARG A 202 -9.42 1.72 18.94
CA ARG A 202 -9.54 2.50 20.20
C ARG A 202 -10.79 2.15 20.99
N ARG A 203 -11.95 1.97 20.35
CA ARG A 203 -13.20 1.60 21.03
C ARG A 203 -13.06 0.24 21.74
N ARG A 204 -12.43 -0.73 21.08
CA ARG A 204 -12.19 -2.06 21.66
C ARG A 204 -11.28 -2.01 22.89
N SER A 205 -10.26 -1.14 22.88
CA SER A 205 -9.37 -0.97 24.04
C SER A 205 -10.04 -0.29 25.23
N LYS A 206 -11.13 0.48 25.02
CA LYS A 206 -11.90 1.11 26.11
C LYS A 206 -12.97 0.18 26.70
N SER A 207 -13.38 -0.85 25.96
CA SER A 207 -14.41 -1.80 26.37
C SER A 207 -13.85 -3.11 26.95
N ALA A 208 -12.53 -3.27 26.96
CA ALA A 208 -11.81 -4.42 27.50
C ALA A 208 -11.10 -4.02 28.79
#